data_AF-A0A6V7WG11-F1
#
_entry.id   AF-A0A6V7WG11-F1
#
_cell.length_a   1.000
_cell.length_b   1.000
_cell.length_c   1.000
_cell.angle_alpha   90.00
_cell.angle_beta   90.00
_cell.angle_gamma   90.00
#
_symmetry.space_group_name_H-M   'P 1'
#
loop_
_entity.id
_entity.type
_entity.pdbx_description
1 polymer ?
#
loop_
_entity_poly.entity_id
_entity_poly.type
_entity_poly.pdbx_seq_one_letter_code
_entity_poly.pdbx_strand_id
1 'polypeptide(L)'
;MILKQEIFSKISKIIFNLQQKRKNDERERKKAEVRKRLEEAGRMKKAKKGFLTPERKKKLRKLLMMKAAEDLKKQQMLKEQERQSVLNERIVPLPELESSGEDELQRISKEFAESVIRLEREKYDLSYTVRQKDFEINELTIAVNDLRGKFVKPTLKKVSKFAKLKTKEGQKVDFRNNLKTVEKKQFALEEDEKIKVEWSKN
;
A
#
# COMPACT_ATOMS: atom_id res chain seq x y z
N MET A 1 52.05 -69.86 24.51
CA MET A 1 50.78 -69.49 23.82
C MET A 1 50.24 -68.13 24.26
N ILE A 2 50.27 -67.78 25.55
CA ILE A 2 49.66 -66.56 26.12
C ILE A 2 50.20 -65.25 25.50
N LEU A 3 51.52 -65.13 25.34
CA LEU A 3 52.15 -63.93 24.74
C LEU A 3 51.73 -63.65 23.29
N LYS A 4 51.49 -64.71 22.48
CA LYS A 4 51.00 -64.54 21.10
C LYS A 4 49.56 -64.03 21.07
N GLN A 5 48.72 -64.48 22.00
CA GLN A 5 47.34 -64.02 22.17
C GLN A 5 47.27 -62.54 22.55
N GLU A 6 48.18 -62.12 23.43
CA GLU A 6 48.23 -60.76 23.97
C GLU A 6 48.73 -59.75 22.93
N ILE A 7 49.74 -60.13 22.14
CA ILE A 7 50.23 -59.33 21.00
C ILE A 7 49.14 -59.20 19.94
N PHE A 8 48.44 -60.28 19.59
CA PHE A 8 47.34 -60.24 18.64
C PHE A 8 46.19 -59.33 19.12
N SER A 9 45.83 -59.39 20.40
CA SER A 9 44.83 -58.51 21.01
C SER A 9 45.23 -57.03 20.97
N LYS A 10 46.50 -56.70 21.25
CA LYS A 10 47.02 -55.33 21.16
C LYS A 10 47.01 -54.82 19.72
N ILE A 11 47.44 -55.62 18.75
CA ILE A 11 47.43 -55.26 17.32
C ILE A 11 45.98 -55.05 16.85
N SER A 12 45.06 -55.93 17.23
CA SER A 12 43.64 -55.80 16.89
C SER A 12 43.02 -54.51 17.44
N LYS A 13 43.31 -54.16 18.70
CA LYS A 13 42.87 -52.88 19.32
C LYS A 13 43.43 -51.65 18.61
N ILE A 14 44.71 -51.69 18.21
CA ILE A 14 45.34 -50.59 17.46
C ILE A 14 44.69 -50.40 16.09
N ILE A 15 44.45 -51.49 15.37
CA ILE A 15 43.77 -51.47 14.06
C ILE A 15 42.34 -50.93 14.20
N PHE A 16 41.60 -51.37 15.22
CA PHE A 16 40.25 -50.88 15.49
C PHE A 16 40.23 -49.37 15.79
N ASN A 17 41.14 -48.88 16.63
CA ASN A 17 41.24 -47.46 16.96
C ASN A 17 41.63 -46.59 15.74
N LEU A 18 42.52 -47.10 14.88
CA LEU A 18 42.87 -46.43 13.62
C LEU A 18 41.69 -46.36 12.66
N GLN A 19 40.88 -47.41 12.56
CA GLN A 19 39.65 -47.41 11.75
C GLN A 19 38.62 -46.41 12.28
N GLN A 20 38.46 -46.29 13.60
CA GLN A 20 37.56 -45.30 14.21
C GLN A 20 38.01 -43.86 13.97
N LYS A 21 39.32 -43.58 14.08
CA LYS A 21 39.89 -42.27 13.73
C LYS A 21 39.63 -41.92 12.27
N ARG A 22 39.91 -42.83 11.33
CA ARG A 22 39.63 -42.63 9.89
C ARG A 22 38.16 -42.33 9.62
N LYS A 23 37.23 -43.05 10.26
CA LYS A 23 35.78 -42.82 10.15
C LYS A 23 35.33 -41.48 10.76
N ASN A 24 36.03 -40.96 11.77
CA ASN A 24 35.71 -39.67 12.36
C ASN A 24 36.24 -38.53 11.49
N ASP A 25 37.48 -38.65 11.01
CA ASP A 25 38.10 -37.67 10.11
C ASP A 25 37.31 -37.53 8.80
N GLU A 26 36.80 -38.63 8.26
CA GLU A 26 35.95 -38.60 7.06
C GLU A 26 34.61 -37.89 7.31
N ARG A 27 34.00 -38.09 8.49
CA ARG A 27 32.78 -37.37 8.90
C ARG A 27 33.03 -35.88 9.10
N GLU A 28 34.16 -35.50 9.67
CA GLU A 28 34.56 -34.10 9.86
C GLU A 28 34.82 -33.40 8.52
N ARG A 29 35.51 -34.06 7.58
CA ARG A 29 35.72 -33.55 6.22
C ARG A 29 34.40 -33.31 5.49
N LYS A 30 33.46 -34.27 5.54
CA LYS A 30 32.12 -34.12 4.96
C LYS A 30 31.33 -32.96 5.61
N LYS A 31 31.42 -32.80 6.93
CA LYS A 31 30.79 -31.66 7.64
C LYS A 31 31.40 -30.32 7.25
N ALA A 32 32.72 -30.23 7.14
CA ALA A 32 33.42 -29.02 6.75
C ALA A 32 33.09 -28.61 5.30
N GLU A 33 33.00 -29.59 4.40
CA GLU A 33 32.60 -29.36 3.00
C GLU A 33 31.17 -28.85 2.89
N VAL A 34 30.22 -29.45 3.62
CA VAL A 34 28.82 -28.98 3.67
C VAL A 34 28.74 -27.56 4.23
N ARG A 35 29.50 -27.25 5.28
CA ARG A 35 29.55 -25.90 5.86
C ARG A 35 30.13 -24.88 4.89
N LYS A 36 31.20 -25.22 4.18
CA LYS A 36 31.82 -24.38 3.15
C LYS A 36 30.85 -24.11 2.00
N ARG A 37 30.16 -25.16 1.51
CA ARG A 37 29.12 -25.04 0.46
C ARG A 37 27.95 -24.16 0.90
N LEU A 38 27.52 -24.25 2.15
CA LEU A 38 26.47 -23.38 2.71
C LEU A 38 26.94 -21.93 2.82
N GLU A 39 28.19 -21.70 3.20
CA GLU A 39 28.76 -20.35 3.30
C GLU A 39 28.93 -19.68 1.93
N GLU A 40 29.43 -20.41 0.93
CA GLU A 40 29.58 -19.94 -0.45
C GLU A 40 28.21 -19.62 -1.09
N ALA A 41 27.21 -20.49 -0.89
CA ALA A 41 25.83 -20.21 -1.30
C ALA A 41 25.24 -18.98 -0.59
N GLY A 42 25.64 -18.72 0.66
CA GLY A 42 25.27 -17.54 1.42
C GLY A 42 25.93 -16.24 0.91
N ARG A 43 27.21 -16.30 0.52
CA ARG A 43 27.95 -15.15 -0.04
C ARG A 43 27.41 -14.72 -1.40
N MET A 44 27.08 -15.68 -2.28
CA MET A 44 26.49 -15.41 -3.60
C MET A 44 25.12 -14.72 -3.51
N LYS A 45 24.34 -14.99 -2.44
CA LYS A 45 23.07 -14.27 -2.17
C LYS A 45 23.27 -12.85 -1.67
N LYS A 46 24.37 -12.56 -0.95
CA LYS A 46 24.69 -11.22 -0.44
C LYS A 46 25.26 -10.29 -1.52
N ALA A 47 25.92 -10.84 -2.54
CA ALA A 47 26.50 -10.07 -3.64
C ALA A 47 25.47 -9.48 -4.62
N LYS A 48 24.23 -9.99 -4.66
CA LYS A 48 23.12 -9.45 -5.48
C LYS A 48 22.38 -8.27 -4.80
N LYS A 49 23.07 -7.46 -4.00
CA LYS A 49 22.52 -6.26 -3.36
C LYS A 49 22.45 -5.15 -4.42
N GLY A 50 21.40 -5.19 -5.24
CA GLY A 50 21.17 -4.23 -6.32
C GLY A 50 21.20 -2.77 -5.85
N PHE A 51 21.47 -1.88 -6.80
CA PHE A 51 21.68 -0.41 -6.75
C PHE A 51 20.91 0.42 -5.69
N LEU A 52 19.85 -0.10 -5.08
CA LEU A 52 19.07 0.57 -4.05
C LEU A 52 18.80 -0.38 -2.88
N THR A 53 19.07 0.07 -1.65
CA THR A 53 18.67 -0.69 -0.46
C THR A 53 17.13 -0.83 -0.43
N PRO A 54 16.59 -1.98 0.03
CA PRO A 54 15.14 -2.19 0.10
C PRO A 54 14.40 -1.08 0.87
N GLU A 55 15.03 -0.56 1.92
CA GLU A 55 14.51 0.57 2.72
C GLU A 55 14.43 1.86 1.92
N ARG A 56 15.47 2.20 1.15
CA ARG A 56 15.48 3.38 0.28
C ARG A 56 14.45 3.25 -0.84
N LYS A 57 14.25 2.06 -1.40
CA LYS A 57 13.18 1.78 -2.38
C LYS A 57 11.79 2.00 -1.79
N LYS A 58 11.56 1.55 -0.55
CA LYS A 58 10.29 1.76 0.16
C LYS A 58 10.04 3.24 0.44
N LYS A 59 11.05 3.98 0.90
CA LYS A 59 10.96 5.42 1.15
C LYS A 59 10.65 6.18 -0.15
N LEU A 60 11.34 5.83 -1.25
CA LEU A 60 11.10 6.45 -2.55
C LEU A 60 9.68 6.21 -3.07
N ARG A 61 9.17 4.98 -3.00
CA ARG A 61 7.78 4.66 -3.38
C ARG A 61 6.78 5.50 -2.57
N LYS A 62 7.00 5.65 -1.26
CA LYS A 62 6.16 6.48 -0.41
C LYS A 62 6.18 7.94 -0.88
N LEU A 63 7.36 8.50 -1.14
CA LEU A 63 7.49 9.88 -1.62
C LEU A 63 6.81 10.09 -2.97
N LEU A 64 6.94 9.13 -3.90
CA LEU A 64 6.26 9.19 -5.19
C LEU A 64 4.74 9.14 -5.05
N MET A 65 4.20 8.28 -4.18
CA MET A 65 2.76 8.23 -3.91
C MET A 65 2.26 9.51 -3.23
N MET A 66 3.03 10.08 -2.28
CA MET A 66 2.69 11.35 -1.63
C MET A 66 2.65 12.49 -2.66
N LYS A 67 3.70 12.62 -3.48
CA LYS A 67 3.75 13.63 -4.54
C LYS A 67 2.61 13.44 -5.55
N ALA A 68 2.35 12.21 -6.00
CA ALA A 68 1.24 11.95 -6.92
C ALA A 68 -0.13 12.32 -6.32
N ALA A 69 -0.33 12.10 -5.02
CA ALA A 69 -1.55 12.51 -4.33
C ALA A 69 -1.66 14.04 -4.19
N GLU A 70 -0.55 14.73 -3.91
CA GLU A 70 -0.49 16.19 -3.88
C GLU A 70 -0.76 16.79 -5.27
N ASP A 71 -0.11 16.27 -6.31
CA ASP A 71 -0.30 16.70 -7.69
C ASP A 71 -1.75 16.46 -8.16
N LEU A 72 -2.35 15.32 -7.80
CA LEU A 72 -3.76 15.04 -8.09
C LEU A 72 -4.71 16.06 -7.43
N LYS A 73 -4.47 16.41 -6.15
CA LYS A 73 -5.26 17.44 -5.46
C LYS A 73 -5.07 18.81 -6.10
N LYS A 74 -3.84 19.17 -6.48
CA LYS A 74 -3.55 20.43 -7.15
C LYS A 74 -4.26 20.52 -8.50
N GLN A 75 -4.25 19.45 -9.29
CA GLN A 75 -4.98 19.38 -10.56
C GLN A 75 -6.50 19.50 -10.35
N GLN A 76 -7.05 18.86 -9.31
CA GLN A 76 -8.47 19.01 -8.97
C GLN A 76 -8.82 20.46 -8.61
N MET A 77 -8.00 21.13 -7.79
CA MET A 77 -8.23 22.53 -7.45
C MET A 77 -8.15 23.45 -8.67
N LEU A 78 -7.17 23.26 -9.55
CA LEU A 78 -7.04 24.03 -10.79
C LEU A 78 -8.23 23.81 -11.72
N LYS A 79 -8.67 22.56 -11.90
CA LYS A 79 -9.83 22.21 -12.71
C LYS A 79 -11.13 22.80 -12.15
N GLU A 80 -11.27 22.83 -10.83
CA GLU A 80 -12.41 23.47 -10.19
C GLU A 80 -12.36 24.98 -10.37
N GLN A 81 -11.18 25.61 -10.19
CA GLN A 81 -11.02 27.04 -10.41
C GLN A 81 -11.33 27.43 -11.88
N GLU A 82 -10.84 26.67 -12.84
CA GLU A 82 -11.14 26.86 -14.26
C GLU A 82 -12.63 26.68 -14.54
N ARG A 83 -13.27 25.65 -13.96
CA ARG A 83 -14.72 25.45 -14.03
C ARG A 83 -15.48 26.67 -13.51
N GLN A 84 -15.06 27.23 -12.37
CA GLN A 84 -15.69 28.43 -11.80
C GLN A 84 -15.47 29.66 -12.70
N SER A 85 -14.27 29.84 -13.29
CA SER A 85 -14.00 30.93 -14.24
C SER A 85 -14.91 30.84 -15.46
N VAL A 86 -14.99 29.65 -16.09
CA VAL A 86 -15.84 29.41 -17.26
C VAL A 86 -17.32 29.59 -16.92
N LEU A 87 -17.75 29.20 -15.71
CA LEU A 87 -19.13 29.39 -15.27
C LEU A 87 -19.45 30.88 -15.12
N ASN A 88 -18.56 31.66 -14.52
CA ASN A 88 -18.72 33.10 -14.36
C ASN A 88 -18.71 33.85 -15.70
N GLU A 89 -17.93 33.37 -16.68
CA GLU A 89 -17.92 33.93 -18.04
C GLU A 89 -19.19 33.60 -18.83
N ARG A 90 -19.74 32.38 -18.66
CA ARG A 90 -20.91 31.91 -19.42
C ARG A 90 -22.25 32.32 -18.82
N ILE A 91 -22.34 32.40 -17.49
CA ILE A 91 -23.57 32.82 -16.82
C ILE A 91 -23.59 34.34 -16.79
N VAL A 92 -24.44 34.92 -17.64
CA VAL A 92 -24.74 36.35 -17.60
C VAL A 92 -25.50 36.65 -16.30
N PRO A 93 -25.13 37.70 -15.54
CA PRO A 93 -25.92 38.17 -14.41
C PRO A 93 -27.37 38.45 -14.82
N LEU A 94 -28.30 38.21 -13.90
CA LEU A 94 -29.71 38.47 -14.18
C LEU A 94 -29.93 39.96 -14.51
N PRO A 95 -30.66 40.28 -15.59
CA PRO A 95 -31.04 41.66 -15.88
C PRO A 95 -31.88 42.26 -14.75
N GLU A 96 -31.87 43.58 -14.61
CA GLU A 96 -32.75 44.27 -13.66
C GLU A 96 -34.21 44.15 -14.10
N LEU A 97 -34.99 43.32 -13.41
CA LEU A 97 -36.39 43.03 -13.76
C LEU A 97 -37.37 44.08 -13.22
N GLU A 98 -37.05 44.74 -12.11
CA GLU A 98 -37.98 45.67 -11.45
C GLU A 98 -38.04 47.05 -12.11
N SER A 99 -36.98 47.46 -12.80
CA SER A 99 -36.87 48.74 -13.52
C SER A 99 -37.25 48.63 -15.00
N SER A 100 -37.53 47.42 -15.50
CA SER A 100 -37.76 47.15 -16.91
C SER A 100 -39.25 47.23 -17.29
N GLY A 101 -39.55 47.78 -18.48
CA GLY A 101 -40.90 47.86 -19.02
C GLY A 101 -41.44 46.50 -19.50
N GLU A 102 -42.76 46.39 -19.71
CA GLU A 102 -43.44 45.13 -20.07
C GLU A 102 -42.91 44.51 -21.38
N ASP A 103 -42.67 45.33 -22.40
CA ASP A 103 -42.11 44.87 -23.68
C ASP A 103 -40.69 44.30 -23.53
N GLU A 104 -39.87 44.92 -22.67
CA GLU A 104 -38.50 44.46 -22.41
C GLU A 104 -38.50 43.14 -21.63
N LEU A 105 -39.38 43.00 -20.64
CA LEU A 105 -39.61 41.74 -19.94
C LEU A 105 -39.99 40.61 -20.90
N GLN A 106 -40.88 40.90 -21.86
CA GLN A 106 -41.30 39.91 -22.84
C GLN A 106 -40.16 39.50 -23.78
N ARG A 107 -39.31 40.43 -24.19
CA ARG A 107 -38.12 40.15 -25.01
C ARG A 107 -37.12 39.26 -24.25
N ILE A 108 -36.78 39.66 -23.02
CA ILE A 108 -35.88 38.92 -22.13
C ILE A 108 -36.38 37.49 -21.92
N SER A 109 -37.68 37.30 -21.67
CA SER A 109 -38.28 35.98 -21.48
C SER A 109 -38.10 35.06 -22.70
N LYS A 110 -38.28 35.59 -23.92
CA LYS A 110 -38.10 34.84 -25.17
C LYS A 110 -36.62 34.47 -25.39
N GLU A 111 -35.70 35.42 -25.18
CA GLU A 111 -34.26 35.18 -25.33
C GLU A 111 -33.75 34.10 -24.36
N PHE A 112 -34.25 34.09 -23.12
CA PHE A 112 -33.94 33.04 -22.15
C PHE A 112 -34.49 31.68 -22.59
N ALA A 113 -35.74 31.62 -23.06
CA ALA A 113 -36.34 30.39 -23.53
C ALA A 113 -35.54 29.78 -24.71
N GLU A 114 -35.16 30.59 -25.69
CA GLU A 114 -34.34 30.16 -26.83
C GLU A 114 -32.95 29.68 -26.38
N SER A 115 -32.33 30.40 -25.44
CA SER A 115 -31.03 30.03 -24.90
C SER A 115 -31.08 28.70 -24.14
N VAL A 116 -32.13 28.45 -23.37
CA VAL A 116 -32.34 27.17 -22.66
C VAL A 116 -32.50 26.03 -23.66
N ILE A 117 -33.30 26.20 -24.72
CA ILE A 117 -33.49 25.18 -25.75
C ILE A 117 -32.15 24.84 -26.43
N ARG A 118 -31.35 25.85 -26.77
CA ARG A 118 -30.02 25.66 -27.36
C ARG A 118 -29.08 24.89 -26.42
N LEU A 119 -29.00 25.30 -25.16
CA LEU A 119 -28.14 24.67 -24.16
C LEU A 119 -28.54 23.21 -23.87
N GLU A 120 -29.85 22.91 -23.83
CA GLU A 120 -30.30 21.54 -23.60
C GLU A 120 -29.96 20.63 -24.79
N ARG A 121 -30.03 21.14 -26.02
CA ARG A 121 -29.57 20.42 -27.21
C ARG A 121 -28.08 20.10 -27.14
N GLU A 122 -27.24 21.10 -26.86
CA GLU A 122 -25.79 20.91 -26.73
C GLU A 122 -25.44 19.91 -25.61
N LYS A 123 -26.13 20.02 -24.47
CA LYS A 123 -25.99 19.09 -23.34
C LYS A 123 -26.37 17.67 -23.74
N TYR A 124 -27.43 17.48 -24.53
CA TYR A 124 -27.84 16.17 -25.02
C TYR A 124 -26.74 15.54 -25.90
N ASP A 125 -26.22 16.28 -26.88
CA ASP A 125 -25.17 15.81 -27.79
C ASP A 125 -23.88 15.43 -27.02
N LEU A 126 -23.50 16.26 -26.05
CA LEU A 126 -22.35 15.99 -25.18
C LEU A 126 -22.58 14.74 -24.32
N SER A 127 -23.76 14.62 -23.70
CA SER A 127 -24.11 13.49 -22.83
C SER A 127 -24.15 12.17 -23.60
N TYR A 128 -24.66 12.19 -24.83
CA TYR A 128 -24.66 11.03 -25.72
C TYR A 128 -23.23 10.60 -26.06
N THR A 129 -22.37 11.56 -26.42
CA THR A 129 -20.96 11.29 -26.73
C THR A 129 -20.21 10.69 -25.54
N VAL A 130 -20.39 11.26 -24.34
CA VAL A 130 -19.79 10.74 -23.10
C VAL A 130 -20.25 9.30 -22.85
N ARG A 131 -21.56 9.03 -22.98
CA ARG A 131 -22.11 7.69 -22.81
C ARG A 131 -21.51 6.68 -23.79
N GLN A 132 -21.34 7.06 -25.05
CA GLN A 132 -20.71 6.19 -26.06
C GLN A 132 -19.26 5.88 -25.69
N LYS A 133 -18.52 6.86 -25.17
CA LYS A 133 -17.15 6.67 -24.70
C LYS A 133 -17.07 5.81 -23.44
N ASP A 134 -18.01 5.93 -22.52
CA ASP A 134 -18.08 5.06 -21.34
C ASP A 134 -18.30 3.60 -21.74
N PHE A 135 -19.19 3.34 -22.72
CA PHE A 135 -19.37 2.01 -23.29
C PHE A 135 -18.08 1.49 -23.92
N GLU A 136 -17.40 2.29 -24.74
CA GLU A 136 -16.13 1.92 -25.37
C GLU A 136 -15.05 1.57 -24.31
N ILE A 137 -14.93 2.38 -23.25
CA ILE A 137 -14.01 2.11 -22.14
C ILE A 137 -14.35 0.80 -21.43
N ASN A 138 -15.64 0.54 -21.19
CA ASN A 138 -16.09 -0.69 -20.55
C ASN A 138 -15.74 -1.92 -21.40
N GLU A 139 -16.03 -1.88 -22.70
CA GLU A 139 -15.70 -2.96 -23.63
C GLU A 139 -14.18 -3.23 -23.67
N LEU A 140 -13.37 -2.17 -23.76
CA LEU A 140 -11.91 -2.28 -23.71
C LEU A 140 -11.42 -2.83 -22.37
N THR A 141 -12.06 -2.45 -21.27
CA THR A 141 -11.73 -2.95 -19.93
C THR A 141 -12.03 -4.45 -19.81
N ILE A 142 -13.16 -4.91 -20.35
CA ILE A 142 -13.50 -6.33 -20.42
C ILE A 142 -12.46 -7.08 -21.26
N ALA A 143 -12.16 -6.60 -22.47
CA ALA A 143 -11.18 -7.22 -23.35
C ALA A 143 -9.78 -7.34 -22.71
N VAL A 144 -9.31 -6.29 -22.02
CA VAL A 144 -8.04 -6.33 -21.28
C VAL A 144 -8.08 -7.34 -20.13
N ASN A 145 -9.21 -7.47 -19.43
CA ASN A 145 -9.35 -8.43 -18.34
C ASN A 145 -9.38 -9.88 -18.83
N ASP A 146 -10.06 -10.15 -19.95
CA ASP A 146 -10.09 -11.48 -20.57
C ASP A 146 -8.72 -11.89 -21.10
N LEU A 147 -7.97 -10.95 -21.71
CA LEU A 147 -6.58 -11.17 -22.15
C LEU A 147 -5.62 -11.41 -20.97
N ARG A 148 -5.79 -10.69 -19.86
CA ARG A 148 -5.00 -10.92 -18.62
C ARG A 148 -5.38 -12.22 -17.92
N GLY A 149 -6.50 -12.84 -18.32
CA GLY A 149 -7.06 -14.04 -17.75
C GLY A 149 -7.84 -13.76 -16.47
N LYS A 150 -9.15 -14.01 -16.49
CA LYS A 150 -10.04 -13.98 -15.30
C LYS A 150 -9.53 -14.86 -14.15
N PHE A 151 -8.72 -15.87 -14.48
CA PHE A 151 -8.01 -16.78 -13.57
C PHE A 151 -6.50 -16.56 -13.61
N VAL A 152 -6.01 -15.37 -13.25
CA VAL A 152 -4.64 -15.29 -12.72
C VAL A 152 -4.62 -16.08 -11.42
N LYS A 153 -4.27 -17.38 -11.48
CA LYS A 153 -4.23 -18.27 -10.32
C LYS A 153 -3.40 -17.57 -9.25
N PRO A 154 -4.02 -17.09 -8.15
CA PRO A 154 -3.26 -16.44 -7.10
C PRO A 154 -2.23 -17.44 -6.63
N THR A 155 -0.94 -17.07 -6.64
CA THR A 155 0.09 -17.99 -6.17
C THR A 155 -0.22 -18.32 -4.72
N LEU A 156 -0.56 -19.60 -4.46
CA LEU A 156 -0.98 -20.06 -3.14
C LEU A 156 0.20 -19.85 -2.17
N LYS A 157 0.17 -18.75 -1.43
CA LYS A 157 1.12 -18.51 -0.34
C LYS A 157 0.74 -19.43 0.80
N LYS A 158 1.71 -20.15 1.36
CA LYS A 158 1.54 -20.96 2.57
C LYS A 158 1.13 -20.04 3.73
N VAL A 159 -0.18 -19.89 3.93
CA VAL A 159 -0.75 -19.18 5.07
C VAL A 159 -0.57 -20.04 6.32
N SER A 160 0.09 -19.49 7.34
CA SER A 160 0.15 -20.10 8.66
C SER A 160 -1.27 -20.20 9.23
N LYS A 161 -1.62 -21.33 9.86
CA LYS A 161 -2.94 -21.59 10.48
C LYS A 161 -3.29 -20.69 11.69
N PHE A 162 -2.53 -19.62 11.94
CA PHE A 162 -2.65 -18.74 13.10
C PHE A 162 -3.40 -17.42 12.88
N ALA A 163 -4.17 -17.28 11.79
CA ALA A 163 -5.01 -16.10 11.56
C ALA A 163 -6.50 -16.37 11.88
N LYS A 164 -6.78 -16.92 13.06
CA LYS A 164 -8.13 -16.85 13.67
C LYS A 164 -8.09 -15.83 14.80
N LEU A 165 -7.85 -14.56 14.48
CA LEU A 165 -8.16 -13.46 15.40
C LEU A 165 -8.42 -12.17 14.62
N LYS A 166 -9.73 -11.88 14.47
CA LYS A 166 -10.35 -10.57 14.23
C LYS A 166 -10.09 -9.92 12.86
N THR A 167 -10.74 -10.45 11.83
CA THR A 167 -11.31 -9.63 10.75
C THR A 167 -12.46 -8.81 11.35
N LYS A 168 -12.14 -7.62 11.86
CA LYS A 168 -13.10 -6.50 11.89
C LYS A 168 -12.79 -5.65 10.68
N GLU A 169 -13.33 -6.05 9.53
CA GLU A 169 -13.43 -5.21 8.35
C GLU A 169 -14.36 -4.05 8.71
N GLY A 170 -13.83 -2.83 8.81
CA GLY A 170 -14.66 -1.65 9.00
C GLY A 170 -14.00 -0.46 9.68
N GLN A 171 -12.90 -0.65 10.42
CA GLN A 171 -12.15 0.47 10.97
C GLN A 171 -10.70 0.32 10.57
N LYS A 172 -10.21 1.33 9.84
CA LYS A 172 -8.80 1.59 9.58
C LYS A 172 -8.00 1.13 10.80
N VAL A 173 -7.24 0.05 10.64
CA VAL A 173 -6.40 -0.52 11.69
C VAL A 173 -5.26 0.44 11.97
N ASP A 174 -5.58 1.56 12.61
CA ASP A 174 -4.63 2.42 13.27
C ASP A 174 -4.13 1.65 14.49
N PHE A 175 -3.07 0.86 14.28
CA PHE A 175 -2.35 0.13 15.32
C PHE A 175 -1.93 1.01 16.50
N ARG A 176 -1.95 2.34 16.35
CA ARG A 176 -1.70 3.31 17.42
C ARG A 176 -2.82 3.40 18.46
N ASN A 177 -4.08 3.13 18.09
CA ASN A 177 -5.20 3.29 19.03
C ASN A 177 -5.19 2.27 20.16
N ASN A 178 -4.47 1.15 19.98
CA ASN A 178 -4.34 0.11 20.99
C ASN A 178 -3.02 0.22 21.78
N LEU A 179 -2.19 1.24 21.52
CA LEU A 179 -1.02 1.56 22.33
C LEU A 179 -1.39 2.65 23.33
N LYS A 180 -1.14 2.39 24.62
CA LYS A 180 -1.13 3.45 25.64
C LYS A 180 0.02 4.40 25.34
N THR A 181 -0.27 5.63 24.94
CA THR A 181 0.72 6.71 24.90
C THR A 181 1.03 7.11 26.34
N VAL A 182 2.28 6.90 26.77
CA VAL A 182 2.76 7.41 28.05
C VAL A 182 3.08 8.89 27.86
N GLU A 183 2.22 9.76 28.37
CA GLU A 183 2.53 11.18 28.55
C GLU A 183 3.63 11.28 29.60
N LYS A 184 4.88 11.28 29.14
CA LYS A 184 6.01 11.61 30.01
C LYS A 184 5.94 13.10 30.32
N LYS A 185 5.30 13.46 31.44
CA LYS A 185 5.43 14.78 32.10
C LYS A 185 6.84 14.99 32.68
N GLN A 186 7.89 14.70 31.90
CA GLN A 186 9.28 14.90 32.33
C GLN A 186 9.80 16.31 31.98
N PHE A 187 8.97 17.17 31.38
CA PHE A 187 9.31 18.55 31.04
C PHE A 187 8.18 19.56 31.30
N ALA A 188 7.12 19.18 32.03
CA ALA A 188 6.12 20.14 32.49
C ALA A 188 6.61 20.70 33.83
N LEU A 189 7.01 21.97 33.82
CA LEU A 189 7.29 22.76 35.01
C LEU A 189 6.07 22.69 35.94
N GLU A 190 6.32 22.46 37.21
CA GLU A 190 5.34 22.30 38.27
C GLU A 190 4.60 23.63 38.50
N GLU A 191 3.44 23.81 37.87
CA GLU A 191 2.50 24.87 38.21
C GLU A 191 1.15 24.25 38.57
N ASP A 192 0.89 24.28 39.88
CA ASP A 192 -0.37 24.22 40.61
C ASP A 192 -1.64 23.76 39.86
N GLU A 193 -2.10 22.54 40.17
CA GLU A 193 -3.53 22.22 40.10
C GLU A 193 -4.02 21.65 41.44
N LYS A 194 -4.79 22.51 42.12
CA LYS A 194 -5.58 22.23 43.33
C LYS A 194 -6.33 20.91 43.22
N ILE A 195 -5.98 19.99 44.11
CA ILE A 195 -6.75 18.79 44.41
C ILE A 195 -8.12 19.23 44.95
N LYS A 196 -9.19 19.05 44.16
CA LYS A 196 -10.58 19.12 44.65
C LYS A 196 -11.11 17.70 44.80
N VAL A 197 -10.93 17.13 46.00
CA VAL A 197 -11.56 15.86 46.38
C VAL A 197 -13.01 16.14 46.77
N GLU A 198 -13.98 15.72 45.95
CA GLU A 198 -15.39 15.67 46.34
C GLU A 198 -15.65 14.38 47.14
N TRP A 199 -15.96 14.54 48.42
CA TRP A 199 -16.41 13.44 49.26
C TRP A 199 -17.88 13.13 48.96
N SER A 200 -18.15 11.84 48.81
CA SER A 200 -19.43 11.16 48.55
C SER A 200 -20.65 11.85 49.18
N LYS A 201 -21.66 12.14 48.34
CA LYS A 201 -23.03 12.45 48.78
C LYS A 201 -23.73 11.14 49.12
N ASN A 202 -24.11 10.98 50.39
CA ASN A 202 -25.28 10.20 50.76
C ASN A 202 -26.54 10.99 50.41
#